data_AF-A0AA42AUX8-F1
#
_entry.id   AF-A0AA42AUX8-F1
#
_cell.length_a   1.000
_cell.length_b   1.000
_cell.length_c   1.000
_cell.angle_alpha   90.00
_cell.angle_beta   90.00
_cell.angle_gamma   90.00
#
_symmetry.space_group_name_H-M   'P 1'
#
loop_
_entity.id
_entity.type
_entity.pdbx_description
1 polymer ?
#
loop_
_entity_poly.entity_id
_entity_poly.type
_entity_poly.pdbx_seq_one_letter_code
_entity_poly.pdbx_strand_id
1 'polypeptide(L)'
;MRENPNPDNDPNENLYAGDNKKQGNWTGIGSSDKGQDVHPQAAPSKAELLYKSFKISKGILNAKNKDAIMQNERQVEYDRTGRIIKGFEMAITRSKYEEELYINNHTTVWGSWWKAHQWGYKCCKQMIKNSYCTCAAGIEASEAATDLMKANTVRKETSEEPAPAEGNKVKLAPWGTDVPEDLVLDPKRLNEWNDEVTAEDMEACRMKKVHHDDPMKDFIRSAKPL
;
A
#
# COMPACT_ATOMS: atom_id res chain seq x y z
N MET A 1 61.20 -26.50 34.67
CA MET A 1 61.32 -27.53 33.60
C MET A 1 60.26 -27.23 32.57
N ARG A 2 60.63 -27.24 31.29
CA ARG A 2 59.73 -26.83 30.21
C ARG A 2 58.60 -27.84 30.00
N GLU A 3 58.95 -29.13 30.02
CA GLU A 3 58.00 -30.24 29.97
C GLU A 3 57.53 -30.68 31.36
N ASN A 4 56.41 -31.41 31.39
CA ASN A 4 55.91 -32.02 32.61
C ASN A 4 56.92 -33.06 33.12
N PRO A 5 57.46 -32.93 34.35
CA PRO A 5 58.39 -33.89 34.92
C PRO A 5 57.74 -35.25 35.20
N ASN A 6 56.41 -35.31 35.29
CA ASN A 6 55.68 -36.55 35.54
C ASN A 6 54.49 -36.71 34.55
N PRO A 7 54.75 -37.18 33.34
CA PRO A 7 53.75 -37.25 32.26
C PRO A 7 52.72 -38.38 32.43
N ASP A 8 53.07 -39.44 33.17
CA ASP A 8 52.23 -40.66 33.29
C ASP A 8 51.23 -40.60 34.46
N ASN A 9 51.42 -39.65 35.39
CA ASN A 9 50.49 -39.44 36.50
C ASN A 9 49.22 -38.71 36.05
N ASP A 10 48.11 -38.98 36.75
CA ASP A 10 46.83 -38.37 36.46
C ASP A 10 46.91 -36.82 36.43
N PRO A 11 46.34 -36.16 35.40
CA PRO A 11 46.56 -34.72 35.14
C PRO A 11 46.15 -33.77 36.27
N ASN A 12 45.33 -34.23 37.21
CA ASN A 12 44.77 -33.48 38.32
C ASN A 12 45.56 -33.69 39.64
N GLU A 13 46.41 -34.73 39.71
CA GLU A 13 47.27 -35.02 40.85
C GLU A 13 48.69 -34.44 40.69
N ASN A 14 49.01 -33.98 39.48
CA ASN A 14 50.27 -33.34 39.18
C ASN A 14 50.32 -31.92 39.75
N LEU A 15 51.06 -31.74 40.85
CA LEU A 15 51.32 -30.44 41.48
C LEU A 15 51.97 -29.45 40.50
N TYR A 16 52.76 -29.95 39.56
CA TYR A 16 53.44 -29.17 38.55
C TYR A 16 53.44 -29.92 37.21
N ALA A 17 52.82 -29.31 36.20
CA ALA A 17 52.60 -29.95 34.90
C ALA A 17 53.42 -29.31 33.76
N GLY A 18 54.53 -28.64 34.09
CA GLY A 18 55.40 -27.95 33.14
C GLY A 18 55.00 -26.50 32.83
N ASP A 19 55.99 -25.71 32.40
CA ASP A 19 55.78 -24.29 32.07
C ASP A 19 55.00 -24.11 30.74
N ASN A 20 55.13 -25.06 29.79
CA ASN A 20 54.37 -25.05 28.53
C ASN A 20 52.85 -25.16 28.77
N LYS A 21 52.39 -25.91 29.79
CA LYS A 21 50.95 -26.02 30.10
C LYS A 21 50.38 -24.69 30.63
N LYS A 22 51.20 -23.89 31.32
CA LYS A 22 50.81 -22.56 31.84
C LYS A 22 50.83 -21.49 30.75
N GLN A 23 51.71 -21.63 29.76
CA GLN A 23 51.69 -20.85 28.54
C GLN A 23 50.62 -21.40 27.60
N GLY A 24 49.35 -21.09 27.88
CA GLY A 24 48.22 -21.54 27.07
C GLY A 24 48.46 -21.35 25.57
N ASN A 25 47.95 -22.29 24.76
CA ASN A 25 48.15 -22.30 23.31
C ASN A 25 47.64 -20.99 22.69
N TRP A 26 48.55 -20.15 22.19
CA TRP A 26 48.21 -18.90 21.52
C TRP A 26 47.72 -19.18 20.09
N THR A 27 46.46 -19.59 19.95
CA THR A 27 45.81 -19.70 18.63
C THR A 27 45.21 -18.34 18.25
N GLY A 28 46.06 -17.45 17.74
CA GLY A 28 45.69 -16.05 17.46
C GLY A 28 46.11 -15.55 16.08
N ILE A 29 46.11 -16.41 15.06
CA ILE A 29 46.49 -16.02 13.69
C ILE A 29 45.42 -16.57 12.74
N GLY A 30 44.76 -15.68 11.97
CA GLY A 30 43.80 -16.13 10.94
C GLY A 30 42.80 -15.11 10.39
N SER A 31 42.88 -13.82 10.72
CA SER A 31 41.97 -12.80 10.16
C SER A 31 42.56 -11.99 9.00
N SER A 32 43.88 -11.87 8.86
CA SER A 32 44.50 -11.03 7.83
C SER A 32 44.25 -11.55 6.41
N ASP A 33 44.23 -12.86 6.21
CA ASP A 33 44.11 -13.47 4.87
C ASP A 33 42.73 -13.26 4.23
N LYS A 34 41.72 -12.82 5.01
CA LYS A 34 40.34 -12.60 4.54
C LYS A 34 40.08 -11.16 4.07
N GLY A 35 41.13 -10.37 3.83
CA GLY A 35 41.05 -9.04 3.22
C GLY A 35 40.68 -7.91 4.19
N GLN A 36 40.72 -8.16 5.50
CA GLN A 36 40.59 -7.12 6.52
C GLN A 36 41.97 -6.87 7.13
N ASP A 37 42.65 -5.81 6.66
CA ASP A 37 43.95 -5.36 7.18
C ASP A 37 43.79 -4.82 8.60
N VAL A 38 43.75 -5.72 9.57
CA VAL A 38 43.63 -5.40 10.98
C VAL A 38 44.73 -6.14 11.72
N HIS A 39 45.77 -5.38 12.05
CA HIS A 39 46.87 -5.88 12.85
C HIS A 39 46.52 -5.71 14.34
N PRO A 40 46.42 -6.79 15.14
CA PRO A 40 45.96 -6.72 16.52
C PRO A 40 46.82 -5.82 17.43
N GLN A 41 48.11 -5.64 17.11
CA GLN A 41 48.99 -4.71 17.82
C GLN A 41 48.94 -3.28 17.28
N ALA A 42 48.56 -3.07 16.01
CA ALA A 42 48.53 -1.72 15.42
C ALA A 42 47.17 -1.02 15.63
N ALA A 43 46.09 -1.79 15.72
CA ALA A 43 44.74 -1.26 15.91
C ALA A 43 43.91 -2.16 16.85
N PRO A 44 44.21 -2.16 18.16
CA PRO A 44 43.57 -3.06 19.13
C PRO A 44 42.07 -2.79 19.30
N SER A 45 41.63 -1.53 19.27
CA SER A 45 40.20 -1.18 19.37
C SER A 45 39.39 -1.71 18.18
N LYS A 46 39.94 -1.60 16.96
CA LYS A 46 39.32 -2.12 15.73
C LYS A 46 39.25 -3.65 15.77
N ALA A 47 40.31 -4.32 16.23
CA ALA A 47 40.33 -5.77 16.39
C ALA A 47 39.29 -6.26 17.41
N GLU A 48 39.12 -5.55 18.53
CA GLU A 48 38.14 -5.90 19.57
C GLU A 48 36.69 -5.76 19.06
N LEU A 49 36.39 -4.68 18.32
CA LEU A 49 35.07 -4.48 17.72
C LEU A 49 34.71 -5.59 16.71
N LEU A 50 35.67 -5.98 15.86
CA LEU A 50 35.49 -7.08 14.91
C LEU A 50 35.34 -8.44 15.62
N TYR A 51 36.03 -8.64 16.73
CA TYR A 51 35.87 -9.85 17.52
C TYR A 51 34.49 -9.94 18.18
N LYS A 52 33.97 -8.81 18.70
CA LYS A 52 32.61 -8.73 19.25
C LYS A 52 31.56 -9.01 18.19
N SER A 53 31.67 -8.40 17.01
CA SER A 53 30.73 -8.65 15.90
C SER A 53 30.80 -10.10 15.42
N PHE A 54 32.00 -10.68 15.30
CA PHE A 54 32.20 -12.07 14.93
C PHE A 54 31.54 -13.05 15.92
N LYS A 55 31.65 -12.83 17.24
CA LYS A 55 30.98 -13.67 18.24
C LYS A 55 29.46 -13.68 18.06
N ILE A 56 28.87 -12.52 17.81
CA ILE A 56 27.44 -12.37 17.57
C ILE A 56 27.05 -13.12 16.29
N SER A 57 27.76 -12.87 15.19
CA SER A 57 27.52 -13.56 13.90
C SER A 57 27.67 -15.08 14.01
N LYS A 58 28.66 -15.57 14.77
CA LYS A 58 28.84 -17.00 15.02
C LYS A 58 27.69 -17.60 15.82
N GLY A 59 27.18 -16.88 16.83
CA GLY A 59 25.98 -17.27 17.58
C GLY A 59 24.76 -17.42 16.65
N ILE A 60 24.53 -16.43 15.79
CA ILE A 60 23.43 -16.44 14.80
C ILE A 60 23.60 -17.60 13.80
N LEU A 61 24.80 -17.83 13.28
CA LEU A 61 25.07 -18.93 12.35
C LEU A 61 24.87 -20.31 12.99
N ASN A 62 25.29 -20.48 14.23
CA ASN A 62 25.05 -21.72 14.98
C ASN A 62 23.56 -21.97 15.20
N ALA A 63 22.78 -20.93 15.51
CA ALA A 63 21.32 -21.04 15.62
C ALA A 63 20.70 -21.44 14.27
N LYS A 64 21.06 -20.74 13.19
CA LYS A 64 20.61 -21.07 11.83
C LYS A 64 20.96 -22.51 11.42
N ASN A 65 22.15 -22.98 11.75
CA ASN A 65 22.56 -24.37 11.45
C ASN A 65 21.77 -25.38 12.27
N LYS A 66 21.47 -25.09 13.55
CA LYS A 66 20.60 -25.95 14.38
C LYS A 66 19.20 -26.04 13.80
N ASP A 67 18.63 -24.90 13.41
CA ASP A 67 17.31 -24.86 12.78
C ASP A 67 17.32 -25.62 11.46
N ALA A 68 18.34 -25.45 10.62
CA ALA A 68 18.49 -26.17 9.35
C ALA A 68 18.59 -27.70 9.53
N ILE A 69 19.25 -28.16 10.60
CA ILE A 69 19.32 -29.60 10.93
C ILE A 69 17.96 -30.11 11.40
N MET A 70 17.25 -29.38 12.28
CA MET A 70 15.91 -29.76 12.74
C MET A 70 14.88 -29.82 11.60
N GLN A 71 15.02 -29.00 10.56
CA GLN A 71 14.10 -28.97 9.42
C GLN A 71 14.22 -30.20 8.49
N ASN A 72 15.33 -30.95 8.56
CA ASN A 72 15.61 -32.05 7.63
C ASN A 72 15.13 -33.43 8.14
N GLU A 73 14.80 -33.57 9.42
CA GLU A 73 14.32 -34.83 10.00
C GLU A 73 12.79 -34.81 10.14
N ARG A 74 12.10 -34.89 9.00
CA ARG A 74 10.64 -34.98 8.95
C ARG A 74 10.21 -36.41 9.25
N GLN A 75 9.88 -36.69 10.52
CA GLN A 75 9.38 -38.01 10.94
C GLN A 75 7.96 -38.22 10.41
N VAL A 76 7.80 -39.17 9.49
CA VAL A 76 6.51 -39.54 8.88
C VAL A 76 6.06 -40.88 9.45
N GLU A 77 4.94 -40.89 10.18
CA GLU A 77 4.36 -42.11 10.73
C GLU A 77 3.33 -42.68 9.73
N TYR A 78 3.51 -43.94 9.36
CA TYR A 78 2.61 -44.68 8.45
C TYR A 78 1.70 -45.62 9.24
N ASP A 79 0.44 -45.70 8.83
CA ASP A 79 -0.49 -46.75 9.22
C ASP A 79 -0.04 -48.11 8.67
N ARG A 80 -0.58 -49.18 9.24
CA ARG A 80 -0.41 -50.57 8.73
C ARG A 80 -0.91 -50.75 7.29
N THR A 81 -1.72 -49.81 6.79
CA THR A 81 -2.23 -49.76 5.41
C THR A 81 -1.45 -48.80 4.51
N GLY A 82 -0.36 -48.19 5.00
CA GLY A 82 0.50 -47.27 4.25
C GLY A 82 -0.03 -45.83 4.15
N ARG A 83 -1.13 -45.49 4.82
CA ARG A 83 -1.62 -44.10 4.92
C ARG A 83 -0.79 -43.32 5.94
N ILE A 84 -0.46 -42.06 5.63
CA ILE A 84 0.33 -41.22 6.52
C ILE A 84 -0.59 -40.66 7.59
N ILE A 85 -0.27 -40.92 8.87
CA ILE A 85 -1.06 -40.46 10.02
C ILE A 85 -0.51 -39.12 10.54
N LYS A 86 0.82 -38.96 10.52
CA LYS A 86 1.52 -37.82 11.13
C LYS A 86 2.75 -37.45 10.31
N GLY A 87 3.00 -36.16 10.15
CA GLY A 87 4.18 -35.64 9.47
C GLY A 87 4.01 -35.29 7.99
N PHE A 88 2.83 -35.50 7.39
CA PHE A 88 2.49 -34.91 6.11
C PHE A 88 1.71 -33.61 6.34
N GLU A 89 2.39 -32.48 6.25
CA GLU A 89 1.70 -31.22 6.01
C GLU A 89 1.00 -31.37 4.66
N MET A 90 -0.33 -31.43 4.66
CA MET A 90 -1.11 -31.40 3.44
C MET A 90 -0.79 -30.08 2.75
N ALA A 91 0.09 -30.11 1.75
CA ALA A 91 0.35 -28.95 0.92
C ALA A 91 -0.99 -28.57 0.27
N ILE A 92 -1.52 -27.42 0.66
CA ILE A 92 -2.73 -26.88 0.06
C ILE A 92 -2.43 -26.73 -1.43
N THR A 93 -3.12 -27.53 -2.26
CA THR A 93 -2.96 -27.48 -3.70
C THR A 93 -3.37 -26.10 -4.19
N ARG A 94 -2.40 -25.28 -4.61
CA ARG A 94 -2.69 -24.01 -5.26
C ARG A 94 -3.43 -24.30 -6.56
N SER A 95 -4.48 -23.55 -6.85
CA SER A 95 -5.15 -23.69 -8.14
C SER A 95 -4.21 -23.25 -9.27
N LYS A 96 -4.54 -23.64 -10.51
CA LYS A 96 -3.75 -23.33 -11.71
C LYS A 96 -3.57 -21.82 -11.94
N TYR A 97 -4.45 -21.00 -11.38
CA TYR A 97 -4.47 -19.56 -11.58
C TYR A 97 -3.86 -18.85 -10.38
N GLU A 98 -3.21 -17.72 -10.63
CA GLU A 98 -2.71 -16.85 -9.57
C GLU A 98 -3.90 -16.21 -8.86
N GLU A 99 -4.35 -16.89 -7.82
CA GLU A 99 -5.22 -16.33 -6.79
C GLU A 99 -4.46 -15.19 -6.11
N GLU A 100 -5.16 -14.13 -5.70
CA GLU A 100 -4.62 -12.92 -5.05
C GLU A 100 -4.07 -11.81 -5.96
N LEU A 101 -4.30 -11.87 -7.28
CA LEU A 101 -4.13 -10.71 -8.15
C LEU A 101 -5.32 -9.75 -8.02
N TYR A 102 -5.26 -8.87 -7.03
CA TYR A 102 -6.27 -7.85 -6.82
C TYR A 102 -5.87 -6.51 -7.45
N ILE A 103 -6.87 -5.84 -8.03
CA ILE A 103 -6.69 -4.53 -8.65
C ILE A 103 -6.35 -3.50 -7.56
N ASN A 104 -5.35 -2.64 -7.80
CA ASN A 104 -5.05 -1.45 -6.99
C ASN A 104 -4.97 -1.69 -5.46
N ASN A 105 -4.31 -2.77 -5.06
CA ASN A 105 -4.04 -3.15 -3.67
C ASN A 105 -5.30 -3.39 -2.81
N HIS A 106 -6.42 -3.72 -3.44
CA HIS A 106 -7.56 -4.30 -2.73
C HIS A 106 -7.22 -5.73 -2.26
N THR A 107 -7.89 -6.24 -1.23
CA THR A 107 -7.76 -7.67 -0.82
C THR A 107 -8.95 -8.51 -1.28
N THR A 108 -9.90 -7.89 -1.99
CA THR A 108 -11.15 -8.50 -2.42
C THR A 108 -11.51 -8.04 -3.82
N VAL A 109 -12.24 -8.87 -4.55
CA VAL A 109 -12.69 -8.54 -5.92
C VAL A 109 -13.81 -7.51 -5.87
N TRP A 110 -13.92 -6.69 -6.91
CA TRP A 110 -15.05 -5.77 -7.10
C TRP A 110 -16.38 -6.55 -7.14
N GLY A 111 -17.40 -6.08 -6.43
CA GLY A 111 -18.69 -6.78 -6.30
C GLY A 111 -18.76 -7.73 -5.09
N SER A 112 -17.70 -7.82 -4.30
CA SER A 112 -17.70 -8.53 -3.01
C SER A 112 -18.54 -7.85 -1.91
N TRP A 113 -19.04 -6.63 -2.16
CA TRP A 113 -19.83 -5.86 -1.23
C TRP A 113 -20.97 -5.11 -1.93
N TRP A 114 -22.12 -4.99 -1.27
CA TRP A 114 -23.34 -4.34 -1.78
C TRP A 114 -23.97 -3.48 -0.70
N LYS A 115 -24.29 -2.21 -1.01
CA LYS A 115 -25.06 -1.32 -0.13
C LYS A 115 -25.80 -0.28 -0.97
N ALA A 116 -27.03 0.04 -0.61
CA ALA A 116 -27.83 1.11 -1.22
C ALA A 116 -27.84 1.09 -2.77
N HIS A 117 -28.12 -0.07 -3.36
CA HIS A 117 -28.13 -0.28 -4.82
C HIS A 117 -26.78 -0.07 -5.53
N GLN A 118 -25.67 -0.12 -4.80
CA GLN A 118 -24.32 0.05 -5.35
C GLN A 118 -23.41 -1.11 -4.93
N TRP A 119 -22.63 -1.61 -5.91
CA TRP A 119 -21.58 -2.60 -5.70
C TRP A 119 -20.27 -1.93 -5.30
N GLY A 120 -19.46 -2.63 -4.52
CA GLY A 120 -18.14 -2.16 -4.10
C GLY A 120 -17.20 -3.26 -3.65
N TYR A 121 -16.08 -2.85 -3.06
CA TYR A 121 -15.08 -3.75 -2.49
C TYR A 121 -15.36 -4.03 -1.00
N LYS A 122 -15.26 -5.29 -0.56
CA LYS A 122 -15.46 -5.66 0.86
C LYS A 122 -14.38 -5.13 1.79
N CYS A 123 -13.14 -5.02 1.32
CA CYS A 123 -11.99 -4.57 2.12
C CYS A 123 -12.08 -3.10 2.56
N CYS A 124 -12.55 -2.23 1.67
CA CYS A 124 -12.53 -0.78 1.85
C CYS A 124 -13.92 -0.13 1.75
N LYS A 125 -14.98 -0.90 1.43
CA LYS A 125 -16.37 -0.44 1.16
C LYS A 125 -16.49 0.68 0.11
N GLN A 126 -15.46 0.84 -0.72
CA GLN A 126 -15.46 1.83 -1.80
C GLN A 126 -16.40 1.39 -2.92
N MET A 127 -17.19 2.34 -3.43
CA MET A 127 -18.20 2.16 -4.48
C MET A 127 -17.72 2.64 -5.86
N ILE A 128 -16.41 2.89 -6.02
CA ILE A 128 -15.80 3.27 -7.30
C ILE A 128 -14.88 2.14 -7.75
N LYS A 129 -15.07 1.63 -8.98
CA LYS A 129 -14.23 0.57 -9.53
C LYS A 129 -12.84 1.14 -9.86
N ASN A 130 -11.78 0.37 -9.64
CA ASN A 130 -10.38 0.78 -9.86
C ASN A 130 -9.89 1.93 -8.95
N SER A 131 -10.57 2.28 -7.86
CA SER A 131 -9.97 3.15 -6.83
C SER A 131 -8.87 2.42 -6.07
N TYR A 132 -7.92 3.15 -5.46
CA TYR A 132 -6.94 2.56 -4.55
C TYR A 132 -7.58 2.24 -3.19
N CYS A 133 -7.20 1.12 -2.57
CA CYS A 133 -7.78 0.76 -1.27
C CYS A 133 -7.40 1.77 -0.17
N THR A 134 -8.39 2.29 0.54
CA THR A 134 -8.26 3.20 1.69
C THR A 134 -8.10 2.50 3.04
N CYS A 135 -7.89 1.19 3.04
CA CYS A 135 -7.88 0.31 4.22
C CYS A 135 -9.05 0.59 5.19
N ALA A 136 -8.88 0.21 6.46
CA ALA A 136 -9.89 0.40 7.51
C ALA A 136 -10.26 1.89 7.73
N ALA A 137 -9.33 2.81 7.53
CA ALA A 137 -9.56 4.26 7.66
C ALA A 137 -10.67 4.77 6.71
N GLY A 138 -10.80 4.17 5.52
CA GLY A 138 -11.86 4.54 4.58
C GLY A 138 -13.26 4.17 5.07
N ILE A 139 -13.38 3.08 5.85
CA ILE A 139 -14.68 2.64 6.40
C ILE A 139 -15.14 3.64 7.46
N GLU A 140 -14.27 3.96 8.41
CA GLU A 140 -14.56 4.93 9.48
C GLU A 140 -14.91 6.31 8.92
N ALA A 141 -14.12 6.80 7.96
CA ALA A 141 -14.41 8.07 7.30
C ALA A 141 -15.76 8.07 6.57
N SER A 142 -16.12 6.97 5.89
CA SER A 142 -17.41 6.85 5.21
C SER A 142 -18.59 6.80 6.19
N GLU A 143 -18.44 6.12 7.32
CA GLU A 143 -19.47 6.00 8.34
C GLU A 143 -19.65 7.34 9.07
N ALA A 144 -18.55 7.99 9.46
CA ALA A 144 -18.56 9.34 10.04
C ALA A 144 -19.20 10.37 9.09
N ALA A 145 -18.92 10.31 7.79
CA ALA A 145 -19.57 11.19 6.81
C ALA A 145 -21.08 10.93 6.75
N THR A 146 -21.52 9.67 6.79
CA THR A 146 -22.96 9.35 6.83
C THR A 146 -23.62 9.80 8.12
N ASP A 147 -22.94 9.71 9.26
CA ASP A 147 -23.48 10.13 10.55
C ASP A 147 -23.54 11.66 10.67
N LEU A 148 -22.55 12.38 10.11
CA LEU A 148 -22.60 13.83 9.98
C LEU A 148 -23.76 14.29 9.10
N MET A 149 -24.02 13.60 7.98
CA MET A 149 -25.19 13.89 7.13
C MET A 149 -26.49 13.69 7.91
N LYS A 150 -26.65 12.57 8.61
CA LYS A 150 -27.83 12.31 9.45
C LYS A 150 -27.99 13.37 10.54
N ALA A 151 -26.90 13.72 11.24
CA ALA A 151 -26.93 14.73 12.31
C ALA A 151 -27.32 16.12 11.78
N ASN A 152 -26.86 16.49 10.59
CA ASN A 152 -27.27 17.73 9.93
C ASN A 152 -28.76 17.72 9.57
N THR A 153 -29.28 16.58 9.09
CA THR A 153 -30.71 16.42 8.82
C THR A 153 -31.54 16.55 10.09
N VAL A 154 -31.17 15.88 11.19
CA VAL A 154 -31.88 15.99 12.47
C VAL A 154 -31.83 17.43 13.00
N ARG A 155 -30.67 18.10 12.93
CA ARG A 155 -30.56 19.51 13.35
C ARG A 155 -31.51 20.40 12.56
N LYS A 156 -31.57 20.22 11.25
CA LYS A 156 -32.48 20.95 10.35
C LYS A 156 -33.96 20.68 10.67
N GLU A 157 -34.29 19.46 11.05
CA GLU A 157 -35.65 19.07 11.45
C GLU A 157 -36.03 19.63 12.82
N THR A 158 -35.09 19.69 13.77
CA THR A 158 -35.32 20.23 15.12
C THR A 158 -35.28 21.76 15.17
N SER A 159 -34.60 22.40 14.22
CA SER A 159 -34.65 23.86 14.06
C SER A 159 -35.89 24.25 13.25
N GLU A 160 -37.08 24.09 13.84
CA GLU A 160 -38.25 24.89 13.47
C GLU A 160 -38.04 26.33 13.97
N GLU A 161 -37.16 27.07 13.29
CA GLU A 161 -37.24 28.54 13.23
C GLU A 161 -38.17 28.88 12.04
N PRO A 162 -39.00 29.93 12.14
CA PRO A 162 -40.07 30.19 11.19
C PRO A 162 -39.50 30.27 9.78
N ALA A 163 -40.25 29.71 8.82
CA ALA A 163 -39.95 29.75 7.40
C ALA A 163 -39.27 31.09 7.04
N PRO A 164 -38.10 31.09 6.36
CA PRO A 164 -37.54 32.33 5.88
C PRO A 164 -38.64 33.03 5.11
N ALA A 165 -38.93 34.27 5.53
CA ALA A 165 -39.99 35.12 4.98
C ALA A 165 -40.11 34.88 3.48
N GLU A 166 -41.35 34.70 3.03
CA GLU A 166 -41.78 34.35 1.68
C GLU A 166 -41.32 35.39 0.64
N GLY A 167 -40.01 35.42 0.44
CA GLY A 167 -39.26 36.36 -0.36
C GLY A 167 -38.41 35.55 -1.32
N ASN A 168 -39.01 35.29 -2.48
CA ASN A 168 -38.33 34.83 -3.68
C ASN A 168 -37.70 33.43 -3.62
N LYS A 169 -38.51 32.40 -3.32
CA LYS A 169 -38.24 31.06 -3.86
C LYS A 169 -38.44 31.15 -5.37
N VAL A 170 -37.35 31.31 -6.13
CA VAL A 170 -37.40 31.12 -7.58
C VAL A 170 -37.93 29.70 -7.81
N LYS A 171 -39.19 29.59 -8.22
CA LYS A 171 -39.80 28.31 -8.62
C LYS A 171 -39.15 27.94 -9.95
N LEU A 172 -37.96 27.33 -9.90
CA LEU A 172 -37.32 26.82 -11.11
C LEU A 172 -38.20 25.68 -11.64
N ALA A 173 -38.84 25.93 -12.79
CA ALA A 173 -39.59 24.91 -13.51
C ALA A 173 -38.61 23.81 -13.97
N PRO A 174 -38.93 22.53 -13.74
CA PRO A 174 -38.24 21.43 -14.41
C PRO A 174 -38.35 21.60 -15.93
N TRP A 175 -37.28 21.29 -16.65
CA TRP A 175 -37.28 21.31 -18.12
C TRP A 175 -38.46 20.49 -18.67
N GLY A 176 -39.30 21.11 -19.52
CA GLY A 176 -40.41 20.46 -20.22
C GLY A 176 -41.80 20.62 -19.60
N THR A 177 -41.97 21.38 -18.52
CA THR A 177 -43.31 21.75 -17.99
C THR A 177 -43.71 23.16 -18.38
N ASP A 178 -45.02 23.43 -18.47
CA ASP A 178 -45.56 24.77 -18.72
C ASP A 178 -45.04 25.77 -17.67
N VAL A 179 -44.61 26.95 -18.14
CA VAL A 179 -44.02 27.98 -17.29
C VAL A 179 -45.11 28.51 -16.34
N PRO A 180 -44.88 28.51 -15.01
CA PRO A 180 -45.87 28.97 -14.06
C PRO A 180 -46.18 30.47 -14.28
N GLU A 181 -47.47 30.80 -14.38
CA GLU A 181 -47.99 32.15 -14.69
C GLU A 181 -47.60 33.20 -13.63
N ASP A 182 -47.29 32.77 -12.41
CA ASP A 182 -46.90 33.63 -11.27
C ASP A 182 -45.39 33.94 -11.21
N LEU A 183 -44.61 33.63 -12.25
CA LEU A 183 -43.17 33.90 -12.26
C LEU A 183 -42.88 35.37 -12.59
N VAL A 184 -42.65 36.18 -11.56
CA VAL A 184 -42.20 37.58 -11.72
C VAL A 184 -40.72 37.58 -12.11
N LEU A 185 -40.40 37.80 -13.39
CA LEU A 185 -39.03 38.00 -13.86
C LEU A 185 -38.54 39.42 -13.55
N ASP A 186 -37.32 39.55 -13.04
CA ASP A 186 -36.68 40.84 -12.81
C ASP A 186 -36.36 41.55 -14.15
N PRO A 187 -37.00 42.69 -14.48
CA PRO A 187 -36.88 43.31 -15.80
C PRO A 187 -35.47 43.87 -16.10
N LYS A 188 -34.69 44.22 -15.07
CA LYS A 188 -33.30 44.68 -15.24
C LYS A 188 -32.38 43.56 -15.71
N ARG A 189 -32.49 42.38 -15.08
CA ARG A 189 -31.73 41.20 -15.49
C ARG A 189 -32.15 40.73 -16.87
N LEU A 190 -33.44 40.81 -17.20
CA LEU A 190 -33.91 40.46 -18.54
C LEU A 190 -33.27 41.34 -19.62
N ASN A 191 -33.13 42.65 -19.37
CA ASN A 191 -32.49 43.57 -20.30
C ASN A 191 -30.97 43.36 -20.42
N GLU A 192 -30.27 43.05 -19.33
CA GLU A 192 -28.83 42.71 -19.36
C GLU A 192 -28.53 41.43 -20.17
N TRP A 193 -29.44 40.45 -20.18
CA TRP A 193 -29.29 39.23 -20.98
C TRP A 193 -29.76 39.40 -22.42
N ASN A 194 -30.58 40.42 -22.68
CA ASN A 194 -31.00 40.85 -24.01
C ASN A 194 -30.09 41.95 -24.57
N ASP A 195 -28.81 42.00 -24.17
CA ASP A 195 -27.81 42.77 -24.92
C ASP A 195 -27.80 42.24 -26.36
N GLU A 196 -28.34 43.06 -27.25
CA GLU A 196 -28.85 42.68 -28.56
C GLU A 196 -27.75 42.08 -29.44
N VAL A 197 -27.86 40.80 -29.79
CA VAL A 197 -27.09 40.23 -30.89
C VAL A 197 -27.51 40.94 -32.16
N THR A 198 -26.69 41.86 -32.64
CA THR A 198 -26.99 42.64 -33.84
C THR A 198 -27.06 41.73 -35.07
N ALA A 199 -27.80 42.15 -36.10
CA ALA A 199 -27.87 41.39 -37.36
C ALA A 199 -26.47 41.15 -37.94
N GLU A 200 -25.56 42.11 -37.73
CA GLU A 200 -24.16 42.06 -38.11
C GLU A 200 -23.39 40.98 -37.32
N ASP A 201 -23.67 40.80 -36.03
CA ASP A 201 -23.09 39.73 -35.22
C ASP A 201 -23.63 38.34 -35.59
N MET A 202 -24.91 38.22 -35.95
CA MET A 202 -25.46 36.97 -36.50
C MET A 202 -24.85 36.64 -37.86
N GLU A 203 -24.61 37.63 -38.71
CA GLU A 203 -24.01 37.46 -40.03
C GLU A 203 -22.51 37.17 -39.94
N ALA A 204 -21.80 37.82 -39.00
CA ALA A 204 -20.43 37.48 -38.65
C ALA A 204 -20.32 36.06 -38.06
N CYS A 205 -21.29 35.63 -37.25
CA CYS A 205 -21.31 34.27 -36.71
C CYS A 205 -21.66 33.24 -37.80
N ARG A 206 -22.54 33.57 -38.75
CA ARG A 206 -22.86 32.74 -39.92
C ARG A 206 -21.64 32.60 -40.86
N MET A 207 -20.89 33.69 -41.06
CA MET A 207 -19.68 33.71 -41.88
C MET A 207 -18.47 33.03 -41.20
N LYS A 208 -18.38 33.09 -39.86
CA LYS A 208 -17.28 32.46 -39.09
C LYS A 208 -17.56 31.02 -38.68
N LYS A 209 -18.77 30.50 -38.91
CA LYS A 209 -19.12 29.11 -38.61
C LYS A 209 -18.54 28.18 -39.67
N VAL A 210 -17.22 28.03 -39.61
CA VAL A 210 -16.52 26.95 -40.29
C VAL A 210 -17.04 25.66 -39.67
N HIS A 211 -17.84 24.90 -40.43
CA HIS A 211 -18.24 23.57 -39.99
C HIS A 211 -16.96 22.77 -39.75
N HIS A 212 -16.74 22.34 -38.51
CA HIS A 212 -15.51 21.64 -38.16
C HIS A 212 -15.34 20.34 -38.96
N ASP A 213 -16.47 19.84 -39.50
CA ASP A 213 -16.61 18.61 -40.30
C ASP A 213 -16.93 18.87 -41.79
N ASP A 214 -16.73 20.10 -42.31
CA ASP A 214 -16.88 20.36 -43.74
C ASP A 214 -15.63 19.86 -44.51
N PRO A 215 -15.74 18.86 -45.40
CA PRO A 215 -14.61 18.29 -46.14
C PRO A 215 -13.97 19.28 -47.13
N MET A 216 -14.58 20.44 -47.37
CA MET A 216 -14.06 21.47 -48.28
C MET A 216 -13.27 22.58 -47.56
N LYS A 217 -13.25 22.58 -46.22
CA LYS A 217 -12.61 23.58 -45.34
C LYS A 217 -11.13 23.82 -45.64
N ASP A 218 -10.37 22.76 -45.94
CA ASP A 218 -8.92 22.85 -46.16
C ASP A 218 -8.55 23.46 -47.52
N PHE A 219 -9.46 23.38 -48.50
CA PHE A 219 -9.25 23.96 -49.83
C PHE A 219 -9.56 25.46 -49.88
N ILE A 220 -10.44 25.95 -49.00
CA ILE A 220 -10.84 27.37 -48.96
C ILE A 220 -9.76 28.23 -48.29
N ARG A 221 -8.97 27.67 -47.35
CA ARG A 221 -7.95 28.42 -46.60
C ARG A 221 -6.63 28.65 -47.38
N SER A 222 -6.37 27.87 -48.43
CA SER A 222 -5.12 27.93 -49.21
C SER A 222 -5.14 28.96 -50.35
N ALA A 223 -6.31 29.52 -50.68
CA ALA A 223 -6.45 30.60 -51.66
C ALA A 223 -6.41 31.98 -50.99
N LYS A 224 -5.26 32.38 -50.45
CA LYS A 224 -4.96 33.81 -50.24
C LYS A 224 -4.18 34.31 -51.46
N PRO A 225 -4.67 35.33 -52.19
CA PRO A 225 -3.91 35.91 -53.30
C PRO A 225 -2.70 36.68 -52.74
N LEU A 226 -1.61 36.67 -53.52
CA LEU A 226 -0.40 37.49 -53.33
C LEU A 226 -0.72 38.99 -53.36
#